data_AF-A0ABD0NQ03-F1
#
_entry.id   AF-A0ABD0NQ03-F1
#
_cell.length_a   1.000
_cell.length_b   1.000
_cell.length_c   1.000
_cell.angle_alpha   90.00
_cell.angle_beta   90.00
_cell.angle_gamma   90.00
#
_symmetry.space_group_name_H-M   'P 1'
#
loop_
_entity.id
_entity.type
_entity.pdbx_description
1 polymer ?
#
loop_
_entity_poly.entity_id
_entity_poly.type
_entity_poly.pdbx_seq_one_letter_code
_entity_poly.pdbx_strand_id
1 'polypeptide(L)'
;TFPKESALLGRDMVRALMYYALKVWSDIAPLNFHEVAGNEADIQIDFTKADHNDGYPFDGPGGTVAHAFFPGERFTAGDTHFDDDEAWTFRSP
;
A
#
# COMPACT_ATOMS: atom_id res chain seq x y z
N THR A 1 -3.98 -5.17 -3.04
CA THR A 1 -4.20 -5.31 -4.51
C THR A 1 -2.98 -4.80 -5.29
N PHE A 2 -3.07 -4.51 -6.61
CA PHE A 2 -1.98 -3.94 -7.43
C PHE A 2 -2.54 -2.82 -8.31
N PRO A 3 -1.72 -1.81 -8.68
CA PRO A 3 -2.22 -0.69 -9.47
C PRO A 3 -2.71 -1.16 -10.84
N LYS A 4 -3.95 -0.82 -11.19
CA LYS A 4 -4.65 -1.39 -12.36
C LYS A 4 -4.11 -0.85 -13.68
N GLU A 5 -3.74 0.42 -13.71
CA GLU A 5 -3.34 1.13 -14.93
C GLU A 5 -1.84 1.06 -15.22
N SER A 6 -1.04 0.49 -14.30
CA SER A 6 0.42 0.40 -14.46
C SER A 6 0.83 -0.96 -15.03
N ALA A 7 0.91 -1.05 -16.36
CA ALA A 7 1.36 -2.26 -17.07
C ALA A 7 2.77 -2.74 -16.64
N LEU A 8 3.58 -1.85 -16.05
CA LEU A 8 4.95 -2.12 -15.60
C LEU A 8 5.04 -2.51 -14.12
N LEU A 9 4.01 -2.25 -13.31
CA LEU A 9 3.98 -2.58 -11.88
C LEU A 9 3.08 -3.80 -11.63
N GLY A 10 3.51 -4.94 -12.20
CA GLY A 10 2.88 -6.22 -11.92
C GLY A 10 3.05 -6.67 -10.46
N ARG A 11 2.30 -7.70 -10.09
CA ARG A 11 2.28 -8.32 -8.74
C ARG A 11 3.67 -8.49 -8.12
N ASP A 12 4.58 -9.13 -8.83
CA ASP A 12 5.91 -9.47 -8.28
C ASP A 12 6.78 -8.23 -8.05
N MET A 13 6.66 -7.22 -8.91
CA MET A 13 7.37 -5.95 -8.74
C MET A 13 6.85 -5.23 -7.49
N VAL A 14 5.53 -5.12 -7.34
CA VAL A 14 4.94 -4.47 -6.16
C VAL A 14 5.32 -5.22 -4.88
N ARG A 15 5.28 -6.56 -4.87
CA ARG A 15 5.73 -7.36 -3.72
C ARG A 15 7.19 -7.08 -3.37
N ALA A 16 8.08 -7.02 -4.36
CA ALA A 16 9.48 -6.67 -4.15
C ALA A 16 9.65 -5.24 -3.60
N LEU A 17 8.92 -4.27 -4.14
CA LEU A 17 8.96 -2.88 -3.68
C LEU A 17 8.45 -2.74 -2.24
N MET A 18 7.37 -3.43 -1.88
CA MET A 18 6.85 -3.45 -0.51
C MET A 18 7.83 -4.11 0.47
N TYR A 19 8.49 -5.20 0.06
CA TYR A 19 9.57 -5.78 0.86
C TYR A 19 10.67 -4.76 1.16
N TYR A 20 11.18 -4.06 0.15
CA TYR A 20 12.25 -3.07 0.36
C TYR A 20 11.77 -1.84 1.14
N ALA A 21 10.52 -1.40 0.95
CA ALA A 21 9.94 -0.30 1.71
C ALA A 21 9.85 -0.63 3.21
N LEU A 22 9.37 -1.82 3.57
CA LEU A 22 9.30 -2.30 4.95
C LEU A 22 10.69 -2.58 5.54
N LYS A 23 11.63 -3.04 4.70
CA LYS A 23 13.01 -3.35 5.11
C LYS A 23 13.73 -2.15 5.74
N VAL A 24 13.47 -0.93 5.26
CA VAL A 24 14.04 0.31 5.83
C VAL A 24 13.80 0.40 7.34
N TRP A 25 12.63 -0.05 7.81
CA TRP A 25 12.28 -0.05 9.23
C TRP A 25 12.87 -1.24 9.99
N SER A 26 12.81 -2.45 9.41
CA SER A 26 13.37 -3.65 10.06
C SER A 26 14.89 -3.63 10.18
N ASP A 27 15.58 -2.84 9.35
CA ASP A 27 17.04 -2.72 9.43
C ASP A 27 17.52 -1.97 10.68
N ILE A 28 16.65 -1.19 11.33
CA ILE A 28 17.01 -0.35 12.49
C ILE A 28 16.15 -0.58 13.74
N ALA A 29 15.05 -1.32 13.63
CA ALA A 29 14.15 -1.64 14.72
C ALA A 29 13.96 -3.15 14.82
N PRO A 30 13.62 -3.71 16.00
CA PRO A 30 13.34 -5.13 16.18
C PRO A 30 11.97 -5.53 15.59
N LEU A 31 11.72 -5.16 14.33
CA LEU A 31 10.52 -5.47 13.57
C LEU A 31 10.85 -6.56 12.55
N ASN A 32 9.97 -7.56 12.44
CA ASN A 32 10.06 -8.59 11.42
C ASN A 32 8.77 -8.59 10.61
N PHE A 33 8.87 -8.30 9.32
CA PHE A 33 7.73 -8.28 8.41
C PHE A 33 7.67 -9.59 7.63
N HIS A 34 6.49 -10.19 7.58
CA HIS A 34 6.23 -11.41 6.83
C HIS A 34 4.97 -11.22 6.00
N GLU A 35 5.08 -11.44 4.69
CA GLU A 35 3.89 -11.44 3.82
C GLU A 35 3.05 -12.68 4.12
N VAL A 36 1.77 -12.48 4.34
CA VAL A 36 0.78 -13.55 4.60
C VAL A 36 -0.29 -13.53 3.52
N ALA A 37 -0.96 -14.68 3.32
CA ALA A 37 -2.12 -14.78 2.45
C ALA A 37 -3.41 -14.54 3.24
N GLY A 38 -4.44 -14.02 2.58
CA GLY A 38 -5.74 -13.73 3.19
C GLY A 38 -5.93 -12.26 3.52
N ASN A 39 -6.85 -11.97 4.45
CA ASN A 39 -7.32 -10.64 4.83
C ASN A 39 -7.19 -10.38 6.34
N GLU A 40 -6.31 -11.12 7.03
CA GLU A 40 -6.05 -11.02 8.46
C GLU A 40 -4.60 -10.60 8.74
N ALA A 41 -4.05 -9.72 7.90
CA ALA A 41 -2.70 -9.18 8.08
C ALA A 41 -2.71 -7.97 9.02
N ASP A 42 -1.64 -7.76 9.79
CA ASP A 42 -1.47 -6.55 10.61
C ASP A 42 -1.36 -5.25 9.78
N ILE A 43 -0.97 -5.38 8.52
CA ILE A 43 -0.86 -4.31 7.54
C ILE A 43 -1.44 -4.84 6.23
N GLN A 44 -2.67 -4.45 5.90
CA GLN A 44 -3.22 -4.71 4.58
C GLN A 44 -2.80 -3.61 3.60
N ILE A 45 -2.36 -3.99 2.40
CA ILE A 45 -1.89 -3.05 1.37
C ILE A 45 -2.82 -3.12 0.15
N ASP A 46 -3.50 -2.01 -0.12
CA ASP A 46 -4.46 -1.91 -1.21
C ASP A 46 -4.27 -0.67 -2.08
N PHE A 47 -4.59 -0.83 -3.36
CA PHE A 47 -4.73 0.23 -4.37
C PHE A 47 -6.22 0.41 -4.61
N THR A 48 -6.75 1.58 -4.29
CA THR A 48 -8.18 1.93 -4.31
C THR A 48 -8.38 3.33 -4.90
N LYS A 49 -9.61 3.70 -5.28
CA LYS A 49 -9.93 5.00 -5.92
C LYS A 49 -11.03 5.69 -5.15
N ALA A 50 -11.02 7.02 -5.16
CA ALA A 50 -12.10 7.85 -4.64
C ALA A 50 -12.61 7.37 -3.27
N ASP A 51 -13.93 7.25 -3.08
CA ASP A 51 -14.49 6.63 -1.87
C ASP A 51 -14.23 5.12 -1.86
N HIS A 52 -13.52 4.68 -0.83
CA HIS A 52 -13.13 3.29 -0.59
C HIS A 52 -13.49 2.81 0.82
N ASN A 53 -14.56 3.36 1.39
CA ASN A 53 -15.26 2.87 2.58
C ASN A 53 -14.50 2.97 3.91
N ASP A 54 -13.44 3.78 4.00
CA ASP A 54 -12.73 4.06 5.25
C ASP A 54 -12.98 5.49 5.79
N GLY A 55 -13.77 6.29 5.07
CA GLY A 55 -14.10 7.67 5.42
C GLY A 55 -13.09 8.72 4.95
N TYR A 56 -12.04 8.32 4.23
CA TYR A 56 -10.98 9.19 3.71
C TYR A 56 -10.86 9.02 2.18
N PRO A 57 -11.79 9.56 1.39
CA PRO A 57 -11.77 9.36 -0.05
C PRO A 57 -10.53 10.00 -0.70
N PHE A 58 -9.99 9.35 -1.73
CA PHE A 58 -8.98 9.96 -2.60
C PHE A 58 -9.60 11.01 -3.53
N ASP A 59 -8.77 11.95 -3.98
CA ASP A 59 -9.13 13.13 -4.76
C ASP A 59 -8.73 13.05 -6.25
N GLY A 60 -8.14 11.93 -6.67
CA GLY A 60 -7.72 11.68 -8.04
C GLY A 60 -6.32 12.22 -8.35
N PRO A 61 -5.94 12.27 -9.65
CA PRO A 61 -4.54 12.44 -10.04
C PRO A 61 -3.88 13.74 -9.55
N GLY A 62 -2.68 13.60 -8.97
CA GLY A 62 -1.84 14.69 -8.49
C GLY A 62 -2.19 15.21 -7.08
N GLY A 63 -3.15 14.58 -6.40
CA GLY A 63 -3.60 14.93 -5.06
C GLY A 63 -2.95 14.09 -3.97
N THR A 64 -3.79 13.51 -3.10
CA THR A 64 -3.39 12.60 -2.03
C THR A 64 -3.02 11.25 -2.62
N VAL A 65 -1.72 10.95 -2.67
CA VAL A 65 -1.23 9.72 -3.32
C VAL A 65 -1.45 8.45 -2.50
N ALA A 66 -1.52 8.53 -1.17
CA ALA A 66 -1.69 7.39 -0.28
C ALA A 66 -2.03 7.84 1.14
N HIS A 67 -2.58 6.94 1.94
CA HIS A 67 -2.67 7.08 3.40
C HIS A 67 -2.46 5.75 4.12
N ALA A 68 -2.23 5.82 5.43
CA ALA A 68 -2.16 4.65 6.30
C ALA A 68 -2.77 4.95 7.67
N PHE A 69 -3.23 3.91 8.35
CA PHE A 69 -3.76 4.00 9.70
C PHE A 69 -2.73 3.55 10.74
N PHE A 70 -2.83 4.10 11.96
CA PHE A 70 -1.99 3.68 13.06
C PHE A 70 -2.24 2.21 13.45
N PRO A 71 -1.24 1.52 14.05
CA PRO A 71 -1.45 0.21 14.67
C PRO A 71 -2.54 0.25 15.75
N GLY A 72 -3.28 -0.85 15.89
CA GLY A 72 -4.39 -0.95 16.84
C GLY A 72 -5.26 -2.17 16.58
N GLU A 73 -6.43 -2.22 17.23
CA GLU A 73 -7.35 -3.38 17.18
C GLU A 73 -8.56 -3.17 16.25
N ARG A 74 -8.66 -1.99 15.63
CA ARG A 74 -9.76 -1.72 14.68
C ARG A 74 -9.49 -2.45 13.38
N PHE A 75 -10.56 -2.76 12.65
CA PHE A 75 -10.46 -3.47 11.37
C PHE A 75 -9.51 -2.80 10.36
N THR A 76 -9.45 -1.47 10.32
CA THR A 76 -8.56 -0.72 9.40
C THR A 76 -7.19 -0.40 10.00
N ALA A 77 -6.87 -0.88 11.20
CA ALA A 77 -5.64 -0.50 11.88
C ALA A 77 -4.42 -1.09 11.16
N GLY A 78 -3.40 -0.27 10.90
CA GLY A 78 -2.22 -0.65 10.15
C GLY A 78 -2.39 -0.67 8.63
N ASP A 79 -3.63 -0.67 8.13
CA ASP A 79 -3.90 -0.68 6.68
C ASP A 79 -3.31 0.53 5.98
N THR A 80 -2.82 0.29 4.77
CA THR A 80 -2.19 1.28 3.89
C THR A 80 -2.86 1.24 2.53
N HIS A 81 -3.41 2.38 2.12
CA HIS A 81 -4.10 2.55 0.84
C HIS A 81 -3.32 3.50 -0.07
N PHE A 82 -3.19 3.12 -1.34
CA PHE A 82 -2.58 3.91 -2.40
C PHE A 82 -3.66 4.32 -3.41
N ASP A 83 -3.64 5.56 -3.88
CA ASP A 83 -4.61 6.02 -4.88
C ASP A 83 -4.31 5.37 -6.24
N ASP A 84 -5.24 4.55 -6.72
CA ASP A 84 -5.16 3.81 -7.98
C ASP A 84 -5.53 4.69 -9.20
N ASP A 85 -5.90 5.95 -8.99
CA ASP A 85 -5.95 6.97 -10.05
C ASP A 85 -4.57 7.59 -10.36
N GLU A 86 -3.56 7.36 -9.51
CA GLU A 86 -2.21 7.83 -9.76
C GLU A 86 -1.47 6.97 -10.79
N ALA A 87 -0.62 7.64 -11.58
CA ALA A 87 0.27 6.99 -12.54
C ALA A 87 1.49 6.40 -11.81
N TRP A 88 1.30 5.32 -11.05
CA TRP A 88 2.37 4.67 -10.32
C TRP A 88 3.46 4.14 -11.26
N THR A 89 4.71 4.50 -10.95
CA THR A 89 5.88 4.11 -11.73
C THR A 89 7.02 3.66 -10.81
N PHE A 90 7.94 2.89 -11.37
CA PHE A 90 9.21 2.58 -10.72
C PHE A 90 10.32 2.56 -11.75
N ARG A 91 11.32 3.44 -11.58
CA ARG A 91 12.43 3.61 -12.52
C ARG A 91 11.97 3.79 -13.97
N SER A 92 10.85 4.51 -14.16
CA SER A 92 10.43 4.94 -15.48
C SER A 92 11.47 5.90 -16.07
N PRO A 93 11.70 5.87 -17.40
CA PRO A 93 12.64 6.74 -18.09
C PRO A 93 12.36 8.24 -17.92
#